data_AF-A0A327WLE0-F1
#
_entry.id   AF-A0A327WLE0-F1
#
_cell.length_a   1.000
_cell.length_b   1.000
_cell.length_c   1.000
_cell.angle_alpha   90.00
_cell.angle_beta   90.00
_cell.angle_gamma   90.00
#
_symmetry.space_group_name_H-M   'P 1'
#
loop_
_entity.id
_entity.type
_entity.pdbx_description
1 polymer ?
#
loop_
_entity_poly.entity_id
_entity_poly.type
_entity_poly.pdbx_seq_one_letter_code
_entity_poly.pdbx_strand_id
1 'polypeptide(L)'
;MKTSPWSAFLLISMPLALQLTSCLKLADHNMMPDGPAGRFKIPAVNVSTPAAVDGGNIKDNVVDGSLSTRWSGEGNPQYITLDLGQPGKIDYIQMGFHTAGSATRTSSFDVAVSLDSLVWTTVLVGKTSAPGNTDLQKFDFTDLEGKYVRITGHGNSQSNWNSYTEIEVWGWGPTVEMPDETGGTGEPPYVAGTIDVLGNWDTGDASQWDGISARSVADQFAVVSSPVRQGSHAARFTVRPGDKVQKANGSFTSGERAEATLWNYRRETLNDEYYYGWSTLFPDDWTEPKQWGIFMQWHAHTSISPPVAFSARANSVRVEVSSGNIVNAYPTEFEKTYTILNDLHKGQWNDFIVRVKFRPDTTGILEVWHKLKSESTFKKVLSLKNIPTLQWTSNVNQLESDYKIPFNLNGVDGYTTGTYIQHGLYRQDTPSVEQGGNINVLYQDNWSRGTSFSAVKATFN
;
A
#
# COMPACT_ATOMS: atom_id res chain seq x y z
N MET A 1 70.14 -54.04 7.13
CA MET A 1 70.27 -54.25 5.67
C MET A 1 68.97 -53.75 5.03
N LYS A 2 68.99 -52.60 4.32
CA LYS A 2 68.83 -52.49 2.84
C LYS A 2 67.64 -53.34 2.33
N THR A 3 66.55 -52.84 1.73
CA THR A 3 66.36 -51.79 0.69
C THR A 3 64.87 -51.33 0.59
N SER A 4 64.59 -50.14 0.04
CA SER A 4 63.26 -49.70 -0.48
C SER A 4 63.06 -50.15 -1.96
N PRO A 5 61.93 -49.94 -2.70
CA PRO A 5 61.23 -48.65 -2.91
C PRO A 5 59.68 -48.63 -3.11
N TRP A 6 59.12 -47.43 -2.87
CA TRP A 6 58.03 -46.70 -3.56
C TRP A 6 56.62 -47.33 -3.76
N SER A 7 55.61 -46.68 -3.18
CA SER A 7 54.26 -46.50 -3.77
C SER A 7 53.63 -45.21 -3.24
N ALA A 8 53.26 -44.30 -4.15
CA ALA A 8 52.49 -43.10 -3.87
C ALA A 8 50.98 -43.43 -3.89
N PHE A 9 50.20 -42.91 -2.93
CA PHE A 9 48.75 -42.85 -3.03
C PHE A 9 48.22 -41.49 -2.60
N LEU A 10 47.39 -40.95 -3.49
CA LEU A 10 46.81 -39.63 -3.52
C LEU A 10 45.68 -39.48 -2.47
N LEU A 11 45.62 -38.33 -1.79
CA LEU A 11 44.54 -37.95 -0.89
C LEU A 11 43.22 -37.72 -1.65
N ILE A 12 42.11 -38.28 -1.15
CA ILE A 12 40.77 -37.73 -1.38
C ILE A 12 40.02 -37.76 -0.05
N SER A 13 39.64 -36.58 0.44
CA SER A 13 38.73 -36.37 1.56
C SER A 13 37.27 -36.57 1.14
N MET A 14 36.51 -37.33 1.91
CA MET A 14 35.04 -37.34 1.88
C MET A 14 34.49 -36.77 3.19
N PRO A 15 33.32 -36.13 3.16
CA PRO A 15 32.30 -36.54 4.11
C PRO A 15 30.91 -36.77 3.51
N LEU A 16 30.29 -37.82 4.06
CA LEU A 16 28.87 -38.16 4.18
C LEU A 16 27.83 -37.08 3.79
N ALA A 17 26.96 -37.43 2.84
CA ALA A 17 25.59 -36.95 2.78
C ALA A 17 24.65 -38.14 2.52
N LEU A 18 23.75 -38.40 3.47
CA LEU A 18 22.75 -39.46 3.44
C LEU A 18 21.58 -39.00 2.57
N GLN A 19 21.20 -39.84 1.60
CA GLN A 19 20.03 -39.64 0.74
C GLN A 19 18.72 -39.89 1.50
N LEU A 20 17.75 -39.00 1.30
CA LEU A 20 16.34 -39.39 1.16
C LEU A 20 15.77 -38.65 -0.05
N THR A 21 15.58 -39.40 -1.13
CA THR A 21 15.02 -38.95 -2.40
C THR A 21 13.50 -38.98 -2.28
N SER A 22 12.86 -37.82 -2.26
CA SER A 22 11.44 -37.68 -2.57
C SER A 22 11.26 -36.49 -3.51
N CYS A 23 10.62 -36.81 -4.63
CA CYS A 23 10.31 -35.96 -5.78
C CYS A 23 9.81 -34.56 -5.41
N LEU A 24 10.66 -33.54 -5.55
CA LEU A 24 10.23 -32.23 -6.05
C LEU A 24 10.96 -32.02 -7.38
N LYS A 25 10.26 -32.24 -8.49
CA LYS A 25 10.61 -31.55 -9.72
C LYS A 25 10.42 -30.07 -9.41
N LEU A 26 11.50 -29.34 -9.12
CA LEU A 26 11.51 -27.93 -9.48
C LEU A 26 11.23 -27.90 -10.97
N ALA A 27 10.07 -27.42 -11.35
CA ALA A 27 9.88 -26.96 -12.71
C ALA A 27 10.83 -25.77 -12.85
N ASP A 28 11.95 -25.98 -13.54
CA ASP A 28 12.68 -24.91 -14.19
C ASP A 28 11.66 -24.18 -15.07
N HIS A 29 11.13 -23.06 -14.59
CA HIS A 29 10.33 -22.18 -15.43
C HIS A 29 11.23 -21.27 -16.22
N ASN A 30 12.10 -21.90 -17.01
CA ASN A 30 12.69 -21.27 -18.18
C ASN A 30 11.59 -21.26 -19.27
N MET A 31 10.57 -20.42 -19.10
CA MET A 31 9.65 -20.13 -20.20
C MET A 31 10.36 -19.17 -21.14
N MET A 32 10.93 -19.70 -22.22
CA MET A 32 10.70 -19.03 -23.51
C MET A 32 9.36 -19.58 -23.99
N PRO A 33 8.25 -18.81 -23.95
CA PRO A 33 7.01 -19.29 -24.52
C PRO A 33 7.10 -19.13 -26.04
N ASP A 34 6.74 -20.17 -26.80
CA ASP A 34 6.58 -20.14 -28.27
C ASP A 34 5.37 -19.27 -28.72
N GLY A 35 5.06 -18.17 -28.02
CA GLY A 35 3.94 -17.26 -28.28
C GLY A 35 4.39 -15.80 -28.42
N PRO A 36 3.58 -14.92 -29.07
CA PRO A 36 3.93 -13.51 -29.24
C PRO A 36 4.05 -12.80 -27.87
N ALA A 37 4.93 -11.79 -27.79
CA ALA A 37 5.05 -10.93 -26.62
C ALA A 37 3.69 -10.27 -26.28
N GLY A 38 3.35 -10.23 -24.99
CA GLY A 38 2.15 -9.57 -24.47
C GLY A 38 2.47 -8.20 -23.87
N ARG A 39 1.49 -7.28 -23.90
CA ARG A 39 1.60 -5.98 -23.24
C ARG A 39 1.54 -6.16 -21.71
N PHE A 40 2.54 -5.64 -21.00
CA PHE A 40 2.48 -5.49 -19.55
C PHE A 40 1.41 -4.46 -19.20
N LYS A 41 0.49 -4.83 -18.29
CA LYS A 41 -0.48 -3.89 -17.71
C LYS A 41 0.18 -3.15 -16.54
N ILE A 42 0.38 -1.85 -16.70
CA ILE A 42 1.09 -1.00 -15.73
C ILE A 42 0.08 -0.02 -15.13
N PRO A 43 -0.33 -0.18 -13.86
CA PRO A 43 -1.22 0.77 -13.21
C PRO A 43 -0.55 2.15 -13.10
N ALA A 44 -1.33 3.23 -13.16
CA ALA A 44 -0.80 4.59 -13.01
C ALA A 44 -0.02 4.83 -11.70
N VAL A 45 -0.36 4.12 -10.62
CA VAL A 45 0.37 4.19 -9.33
C VAL A 45 1.80 3.63 -9.43
N ASN A 46 2.06 2.76 -10.40
CA ASN A 46 3.38 2.20 -10.67
C ASN A 46 4.24 3.10 -11.57
N VAL A 47 3.74 4.29 -11.93
CA VAL A 47 4.49 5.27 -12.71
C VAL A 47 5.02 6.34 -11.78
N SER A 48 6.32 6.62 -11.83
CA SER A 48 6.99 7.64 -11.01
C SER A 48 7.88 8.56 -11.85
N THR A 49 8.00 9.81 -11.43
CA THR A 49 8.86 10.82 -12.06
C THR A 49 9.20 11.89 -11.04
N PRO A 50 10.43 12.47 -11.08
CA PRO A 50 10.75 13.64 -10.27
C PRO A 50 10.29 14.96 -10.93
N ALA A 51 9.68 14.92 -12.12
CA ALA A 51 9.15 16.12 -12.77
C ALA A 51 8.05 16.75 -11.93
N ALA A 52 8.05 18.07 -11.82
CA ALA A 52 6.92 18.81 -11.26
C ALA A 52 5.66 18.60 -12.12
N VAL A 53 4.49 18.63 -11.48
CA VAL A 53 3.20 18.47 -12.17
C VAL A 53 2.92 19.67 -13.08
N ASP A 54 2.66 19.40 -14.36
CA ASP A 54 2.28 20.40 -15.38
C ASP A 54 0.76 20.39 -15.62
N GLY A 55 0.00 21.03 -14.72
CA GLY A 55 -1.46 21.10 -14.82
C GLY A 55 -2.11 19.71 -14.92
N GLY A 56 -2.87 19.48 -16.00
CA GLY A 56 -3.50 18.18 -16.28
C GLY A 56 -2.56 17.13 -16.91
N ASN A 57 -1.31 17.49 -17.24
CA ASN A 57 -0.36 16.60 -17.93
C ASN A 57 0.43 15.74 -16.93
N ILE A 58 -0.29 14.94 -16.15
CA ILE A 58 0.26 14.14 -15.04
C ILE A 58 0.88 12.82 -15.54
N LYS A 59 1.76 12.22 -14.71
CA LYS A 59 2.44 10.94 -15.01
C LYS A 59 1.47 9.78 -15.28
N ASP A 60 0.29 9.81 -14.68
CA ASP A 60 -0.74 8.78 -14.83
C ASP A 60 -1.19 8.65 -16.30
N ASN A 61 -1.11 9.73 -17.07
CA ASN A 61 -1.56 9.79 -18.46
C ASN A 61 -0.71 8.99 -19.44
N VAL A 62 0.45 8.44 -19.07
CA VAL A 62 1.25 7.61 -19.99
C VAL A 62 0.83 6.15 -20.03
N VAL A 63 -0.13 5.75 -19.21
CA VAL A 63 -0.61 4.36 -19.11
C VAL A 63 -2.14 4.30 -19.02
N ASP A 64 -2.82 5.36 -19.49
CA ASP A 64 -4.28 5.47 -19.43
C ASP A 64 -4.98 4.92 -20.68
N GLY A 65 -4.21 4.50 -21.69
CA GLY A 65 -4.72 3.97 -22.96
C GLY A 65 -5.20 5.03 -23.94
N SER A 66 -4.92 6.32 -23.69
CA SER A 66 -5.39 7.44 -24.50
C SER A 66 -4.22 8.22 -25.11
N LEU A 67 -4.13 8.21 -26.44
CA LEU A 67 -3.18 9.07 -27.16
C LEU A 67 -3.57 10.58 -27.13
N SER A 68 -4.69 10.93 -26.50
CA SER A 68 -5.19 12.32 -26.41
C SER A 68 -4.75 13.05 -25.13
N THR A 69 -4.34 12.30 -24.13
CA THR A 69 -3.79 12.75 -22.85
C THR A 69 -2.27 12.58 -22.88
N ARG A 70 -1.54 13.24 -21.96
CA ARG A 70 -0.08 13.14 -21.91
C ARG A 70 0.49 13.41 -20.54
N TRP A 71 1.67 12.89 -20.26
CA TRP A 71 2.56 13.46 -19.27
C TRP A 71 3.45 14.53 -19.91
N SER A 72 3.79 15.58 -19.16
CA SER A 72 4.81 16.56 -19.53
C SER A 72 5.81 16.75 -18.39
N GLY A 73 7.11 16.75 -18.70
CA GLY A 73 8.17 17.11 -17.76
C GLY A 73 9.29 17.88 -18.45
N GLU A 74 9.59 19.09 -17.98
CA GLU A 74 10.67 19.91 -18.49
C GLU A 74 12.03 19.47 -17.92
N GLY A 75 12.99 19.21 -18.80
CA GLY A 75 14.37 18.92 -18.42
C GLY A 75 15.13 18.14 -19.48
N ASN A 76 16.45 18.27 -19.46
CA ASN A 76 17.36 17.51 -20.31
C ASN A 76 18.61 17.15 -19.48
N PRO A 77 18.61 16.01 -18.74
CA PRO A 77 17.58 14.97 -18.75
C PRO A 77 16.39 15.24 -17.82
N GLN A 78 15.25 14.62 -18.13
CA GLN A 78 14.12 14.39 -17.21
C GLN A 78 13.62 12.96 -17.47
N TYR A 79 13.12 12.25 -16.45
CA TYR A 79 12.75 10.84 -16.63
C TYR A 79 11.38 10.47 -16.06
N ILE A 80 10.84 9.36 -16.57
CA ILE A 80 9.67 8.67 -16.04
C ILE A 80 10.01 7.17 -15.92
N THR A 81 9.60 6.55 -14.81
CA THR A 81 9.88 5.15 -14.50
C THR A 81 8.56 4.40 -14.34
N LEU A 82 8.45 3.26 -15.01
CA LEU A 82 7.34 2.33 -14.94
C LEU A 82 7.77 1.09 -14.15
N ASP A 83 7.04 0.76 -13.08
CA ASP A 83 7.16 -0.51 -12.35
C ASP A 83 6.15 -1.52 -12.93
N LEU A 84 6.64 -2.61 -13.50
CA LEU A 84 5.82 -3.68 -14.09
C LEU A 84 5.07 -4.51 -13.01
N GLY A 85 5.31 -4.25 -11.72
CA GLY A 85 4.71 -4.93 -10.57
C GLY A 85 5.44 -6.24 -10.23
N GLN A 86 5.94 -6.95 -11.24
CA GLN A 86 6.68 -8.20 -11.11
C GLN A 86 7.76 -8.32 -12.18
N PRO A 87 8.86 -9.06 -11.93
CA PRO A 87 9.85 -9.34 -12.96
C PRO A 87 9.25 -10.10 -14.16
N GLY A 88 9.69 -9.75 -15.36
CA GLY A 88 9.38 -10.47 -16.59
C GLY A 88 10.47 -10.24 -17.63
N LYS A 89 10.47 -11.04 -18.69
CA LYS A 89 11.34 -10.83 -19.85
C LYS A 89 10.72 -9.74 -20.72
N ILE A 90 11.41 -8.61 -20.87
CA ILE A 90 10.95 -7.47 -21.67
C ILE A 90 11.55 -7.59 -23.07
N ASP A 91 10.70 -7.48 -24.08
CA ASP A 91 11.02 -7.58 -25.52
C ASP A 91 11.24 -6.16 -26.08
N TYR A 92 10.18 -5.34 -26.10
CA TYR A 92 10.22 -3.98 -26.64
C TYR A 92 9.32 -3.01 -25.85
N ILE A 93 9.42 -1.71 -26.17
CA ILE A 93 8.44 -0.71 -25.76
C ILE A 93 7.72 -0.11 -26.97
N GLN A 94 6.51 0.40 -26.76
CA GLN A 94 5.87 1.30 -27.70
C GLN A 94 5.59 2.64 -27.02
N MET A 95 5.82 3.74 -27.72
CA MET A 95 5.64 5.08 -27.16
C MET A 95 4.91 6.01 -28.12
N GLY A 96 3.93 6.73 -27.58
CA GLY A 96 3.28 7.86 -28.23
C GLY A 96 3.94 9.17 -27.77
N PHE A 97 4.09 10.11 -28.71
CA PHE A 97 4.70 11.41 -28.44
C PHE A 97 3.72 12.52 -28.75
N HIS A 98 3.64 13.50 -27.86
CA HIS A 98 2.86 14.69 -28.15
C HIS A 98 3.54 15.49 -29.28
N THR A 99 2.74 15.97 -30.23
CA THR A 99 3.20 16.76 -31.38
C THR A 99 2.50 18.12 -31.49
N ALA A 100 1.61 18.48 -30.56
CA ALA A 100 0.87 19.74 -30.70
C ALA A 100 1.82 20.94 -30.69
N GLY A 101 1.57 21.84 -31.64
CA GLY A 101 2.45 22.97 -31.98
C GLY A 101 3.27 22.75 -33.25
N SER A 102 3.59 21.52 -33.65
CA SER A 102 4.26 21.23 -34.93
C SER A 102 4.33 19.74 -35.27
N ALA A 103 3.87 19.38 -36.47
CA ALA A 103 4.04 18.03 -37.03
C ALA A 103 5.52 17.66 -37.30
N THR A 104 6.47 18.60 -37.28
CA THR A 104 7.90 18.29 -37.46
C THR A 104 8.63 18.11 -36.13
N ARG A 105 7.93 18.19 -34.99
CA ARG A 105 8.54 18.04 -33.67
C ARG A 105 8.99 16.60 -33.43
N THR A 106 10.24 16.44 -32.99
CA THR A 106 10.80 15.13 -32.60
C THR A 106 11.29 15.17 -31.15
N SER A 107 11.05 14.10 -30.39
CA SER A 107 11.50 13.94 -29.00
C SER A 107 12.69 12.99 -28.93
N SER A 108 13.68 13.29 -28.10
CA SER A 108 14.87 12.43 -27.92
C SER A 108 14.88 11.76 -26.55
N PHE A 109 15.30 10.50 -26.47
CA PHE A 109 15.26 9.73 -25.21
C PHE A 109 16.17 8.49 -25.20
N ASP A 110 16.46 8.02 -23.98
CA ASP A 110 17.09 6.74 -23.65
C ASP A 110 16.08 5.82 -22.94
N VAL A 111 16.36 4.51 -22.96
CA VAL A 111 15.58 3.50 -22.23
C VAL A 111 16.52 2.64 -21.40
N ALA A 112 16.20 2.46 -20.13
CA ALA A 112 16.93 1.56 -19.23
C ALA A 112 15.97 0.61 -18.49
N VAL A 113 16.46 -0.57 -18.16
CA VAL A 113 15.72 -1.63 -17.48
C VAL A 113 16.44 -2.04 -16.20
N SER A 114 15.69 -2.36 -15.15
CA SER A 114 16.21 -2.77 -13.84
C SER A 114 15.32 -3.83 -13.19
N LEU A 115 15.89 -4.69 -12.35
CA LEU A 115 15.14 -5.62 -11.49
C LEU A 115 14.76 -5.01 -10.13
N ASP A 116 15.53 -4.02 -9.65
CA ASP A 116 15.49 -3.54 -8.27
C ASP A 116 15.33 -2.01 -8.14
N SER A 117 15.25 -1.29 -9.27
CA SER A 117 15.22 0.18 -9.38
C SER A 117 16.51 0.91 -8.96
N LEU A 118 17.54 0.17 -8.54
CA LEU A 118 18.83 0.68 -8.09
C LEU A 118 19.91 0.53 -9.17
N VAL A 119 19.97 -0.66 -9.78
CA VAL A 119 20.95 -0.99 -10.82
C VAL A 119 20.25 -1.03 -12.18
N TRP A 120 20.71 -0.19 -13.11
CA TRP A 120 20.06 0.02 -14.41
C TRP A 120 20.96 -0.43 -15.55
N THR A 121 20.37 -1.19 -16.48
CA THR A 121 20.98 -1.53 -17.77
C THR A 121 20.33 -0.68 -18.85
N THR A 122 21.10 0.22 -19.47
CA THR A 122 20.60 1.03 -20.60
C THR A 122 20.50 0.15 -21.85
N VAL A 123 19.28 0.01 -22.38
CA VAL A 123 18.96 -0.86 -23.52
C VAL A 123 18.77 -0.08 -24.83
N LEU A 124 18.44 1.21 -24.74
CA LEU A 124 18.41 2.13 -25.88
C LEU A 124 19.07 3.46 -25.51
N VAL A 125 19.88 4.00 -26.42
CA VAL A 125 20.56 5.28 -26.26
C VAL A 125 20.27 6.18 -27.46
N GLY A 126 19.97 7.45 -27.21
CA GLY A 126 19.85 8.53 -28.19
C GLY A 126 18.77 8.27 -29.24
N LYS A 127 17.65 7.65 -28.86
CA LYS A 127 16.54 7.43 -29.79
C LYS A 127 15.76 8.72 -30.02
N THR A 128 15.16 8.82 -31.20
CA THR A 128 14.38 9.98 -31.60
C THR A 128 13.05 9.51 -32.18
N SER A 129 11.95 10.15 -31.79
CA SER A 129 10.62 9.86 -32.34
C SER A 129 10.52 10.28 -33.80
N ALA A 130 9.74 9.56 -34.60
CA ALA A 130 9.41 9.96 -35.96
C ALA A 130 8.59 11.26 -35.96
N PRO A 131 8.91 12.25 -36.82
CA PRO A 131 8.13 13.47 -36.94
C PRO A 131 6.75 13.15 -37.52
N GLY A 132 5.72 13.83 -37.00
CA GLY A 132 4.36 13.79 -37.56
C GLY A 132 3.57 12.52 -37.24
N ASN A 133 4.17 11.58 -36.51
CA ASN A 133 3.54 10.34 -36.09
C ASN A 133 2.99 10.50 -34.66
N THR A 134 1.66 10.49 -34.54
CA THR A 134 0.93 10.54 -33.26
C THR A 134 0.50 9.17 -32.74
N ASP A 135 0.76 8.11 -33.51
CA ASP A 135 0.51 6.74 -33.09
C ASP A 135 1.65 6.20 -32.21
N LEU A 136 1.44 5.04 -31.63
CA LEU A 136 2.46 4.31 -30.87
C LEU A 136 3.62 3.86 -31.78
N GLN A 137 4.83 4.28 -31.44
CA GLN A 137 6.06 3.92 -32.16
C GLN A 137 6.78 2.81 -31.40
N LYS A 138 7.09 1.69 -32.08
CA LYS A 138 7.83 0.56 -31.48
C LYS A 138 9.33 0.86 -31.42
N PHE A 139 9.92 0.66 -30.24
CA PHE A 139 11.37 0.70 -30.01
C PHE A 139 11.82 -0.62 -29.40
N ASP A 140 12.59 -1.36 -30.21
CA ASP A 140 13.01 -2.73 -29.92
C ASP A 140 14.45 -2.78 -29.37
N PHE A 141 14.75 -3.76 -28.53
CA PHE A 141 16.08 -3.98 -27.95
C PHE A 141 16.30 -5.47 -27.65
N THR A 142 17.52 -5.84 -27.24
CA THR A 142 17.78 -7.22 -26.84
C THR A 142 17.00 -7.57 -25.58
N ASP A 143 16.17 -8.60 -25.65
CA ASP A 143 15.32 -9.02 -24.55
C ASP A 143 16.11 -9.29 -23.28
N LEU A 144 15.58 -8.84 -22.15
CA LEU A 144 16.19 -9.05 -20.84
C LEU A 144 15.16 -9.10 -19.73
N GLU A 145 15.52 -9.74 -18.62
CA GLU A 145 14.70 -9.71 -17.41
C GLU A 145 14.70 -8.33 -16.77
N GLY A 146 13.53 -7.87 -16.37
CA GLY A 146 13.36 -6.60 -15.69
C GLY A 146 12.01 -6.49 -14.98
N LYS A 147 11.97 -5.61 -13.98
CA LYS A 147 10.76 -5.20 -13.28
C LYS A 147 10.47 -3.71 -13.47
N TYR A 148 11.49 -2.90 -13.73
CA TYR A 148 11.39 -1.47 -13.90
C TYR A 148 11.89 -1.05 -15.28
N VAL A 149 11.17 -0.15 -15.94
CA VAL A 149 11.59 0.49 -17.19
C VAL A 149 11.64 1.99 -16.98
N ARG A 150 12.77 2.63 -17.30
CA ARG A 150 12.93 4.08 -17.22
C ARG A 150 13.13 4.65 -18.61
N ILE A 151 12.32 5.65 -18.93
CA ILE A 151 12.50 6.51 -20.10
C ILE A 151 13.15 7.80 -19.64
N THR A 152 14.36 8.07 -20.11
CA THR A 152 15.07 9.33 -19.84
C THR A 152 14.96 10.21 -21.07
N GLY A 153 14.17 11.27 -20.99
CA GLY A 153 13.97 12.23 -22.05
C GLY A 153 15.04 13.34 -22.08
N HIS A 154 15.38 13.76 -23.29
CA HIS A 154 16.39 14.79 -23.60
C HIS A 154 15.75 16.01 -24.30
N GLY A 155 14.50 16.31 -23.97
CA GLY A 155 13.71 17.34 -24.61
C GLY A 155 13.24 16.94 -26.01
N ASN A 156 12.88 17.96 -26.79
CA ASN A 156 12.44 17.84 -28.16
C ASN A 156 13.17 18.86 -29.06
N SER A 157 12.93 18.81 -30.37
CA SER A 157 13.58 19.68 -31.36
C SER A 157 13.30 21.19 -31.20
N GLN A 158 12.44 21.59 -30.26
CA GLN A 158 12.03 22.98 -30.05
C GLN A 158 12.24 23.46 -28.60
N SER A 159 12.32 22.56 -27.62
CA SER A 159 12.45 22.92 -26.19
C SER A 159 12.95 21.74 -25.34
N ASN A 160 13.20 21.99 -24.06
CA ASN A 160 13.60 20.96 -23.10
C ASN A 160 12.41 20.14 -22.56
N TRP A 161 11.20 20.30 -23.09
CA TRP A 161 10.02 19.56 -22.64
C TRP A 161 10.00 18.13 -23.20
N ASN A 162 9.74 17.18 -22.31
CA ASN A 162 9.46 15.79 -22.65
C ASN A 162 7.97 15.57 -22.48
N SER A 163 7.29 15.12 -23.55
CA SER A 163 5.84 14.95 -23.52
C SER A 163 5.43 13.67 -24.22
N TYR A 164 4.99 12.69 -23.43
CA TYR A 164 4.63 11.35 -23.89
C TYR A 164 3.15 11.13 -23.68
N THR A 165 2.47 10.62 -24.70
CA THR A 165 1.02 10.40 -24.66
C THR A 165 0.68 9.01 -24.14
N GLU A 166 1.49 8.00 -24.43
CA GLU A 166 1.30 6.63 -23.95
C GLU A 166 2.65 5.90 -23.97
N ILE A 167 2.89 5.01 -23.03
CA ILE A 167 4.05 4.13 -22.95
C ILE A 167 3.55 2.71 -22.66
N GLU A 168 3.88 1.79 -23.57
CA GLU A 168 3.60 0.37 -23.42
C GLU A 168 4.91 -0.40 -23.30
N VAL A 169 4.95 -1.39 -22.41
CA VAL A 169 6.05 -2.35 -22.30
C VAL A 169 5.52 -3.71 -22.74
N TRP A 170 6.27 -4.42 -23.58
CA TRP A 170 5.87 -5.69 -24.17
C TRP A 170 6.91 -6.77 -23.87
N GLY A 171 6.46 -8.00 -23.65
CA GLY A 171 7.33 -9.15 -23.42
C GLY A 171 6.60 -10.34 -22.83
N TRP A 172 7.31 -11.17 -22.07
CA TRP A 172 6.81 -12.39 -21.45
C TRP A 172 7.02 -12.32 -19.93
N GLY A 173 5.92 -12.07 -19.24
CA GLY A 173 5.75 -12.23 -17.79
C GLY A 173 4.36 -12.79 -17.54
N PRO A 174 3.92 -13.02 -16.28
CA PRO A 174 2.57 -13.48 -16.00
C PRO A 174 1.56 -12.50 -16.59
N THR A 175 0.97 -12.85 -17.74
CA THR A 175 -0.15 -12.14 -18.33
C THR A 175 -1.36 -12.47 -17.49
N VAL A 176 -1.76 -11.55 -16.63
CA VAL A 176 -3.04 -11.68 -15.91
C VAL A 176 -4.15 -11.54 -16.95
N GLU A 177 -4.60 -12.67 -17.50
CA GLU A 177 -5.88 -12.77 -18.21
C GLU A 177 -7.00 -12.49 -17.21
N MET A 178 -7.69 -11.36 -17.40
CA MET A 178 -8.95 -11.05 -16.72
C MET A 178 -10.08 -11.38 -17.70
N PRO A 179 -11.17 -12.04 -17.27
CA PRO A 179 -12.31 -12.30 -18.15
C PRO A 179 -13.00 -10.99 -18.55
N ASP A 180 -13.61 -11.05 -19.74
CA ASP A 180 -14.23 -9.98 -20.51
C ASP A 180 -15.35 -9.20 -19.77
N GLU A 181 -15.54 -7.99 -20.28
CA GLU A 181 -16.28 -6.80 -19.85
C GLU A 181 -17.66 -6.99 -19.22
N THR A 182 -17.82 -6.47 -18.00
CA THR A 182 -18.95 -5.59 -17.65
C THR A 182 -18.53 -4.58 -16.57
N GLY A 183 -18.16 -3.37 -17.01
CA GLY A 183 -18.23 -2.09 -16.26
C GLY A 183 -17.72 -2.03 -14.82
N GLY A 184 -16.52 -1.47 -14.61
CA GLY A 184 -16.03 -1.08 -13.28
C GLY A 184 -14.70 -0.33 -13.31
N THR A 185 -14.77 0.99 -13.27
CA THR A 185 -13.77 1.99 -12.81
C THR A 185 -12.35 1.50 -12.47
N GLY A 186 -11.43 1.47 -13.44
CA GLY A 186 -9.99 1.75 -13.26
C GLY A 186 -9.23 1.12 -12.08
N GLU A 187 -9.65 -0.05 -11.58
CA GLU A 187 -9.08 -0.66 -10.38
C GLU A 187 -7.98 -1.68 -10.75
N PRO A 188 -6.79 -1.65 -10.12
CA PRO A 188 -5.80 -2.73 -10.26
C PRO A 188 -6.41 -4.09 -9.86
N PRO A 189 -6.05 -5.21 -10.52
CA PRO A 189 -6.75 -6.47 -10.32
C PRO A 189 -6.56 -7.01 -8.89
N TYR A 190 -7.69 -7.24 -8.21
CA TYR A 190 -7.82 -8.10 -7.05
C TYR A 190 -7.21 -9.48 -7.37
N VAL A 191 -6.02 -9.78 -6.86
CA VAL A 191 -5.50 -11.15 -6.88
C VAL A 191 -5.93 -11.81 -5.59
N ALA A 192 -6.96 -12.67 -5.66
CA ALA A 192 -7.42 -13.42 -4.51
C ALA A 192 -6.25 -14.22 -3.90
N GLY A 193 -6.02 -14.07 -2.60
CA GLY A 193 -4.99 -14.86 -1.90
C GLY A 193 -3.62 -14.20 -1.73
N THR A 194 -3.45 -12.91 -2.01
CA THR A 194 -2.15 -12.22 -1.86
C THR A 194 -2.19 -11.12 -0.80
N ILE A 195 -0.99 -10.76 -0.32
CA ILE A 195 -0.73 -9.50 0.35
C ILE A 195 -0.57 -8.42 -0.72
N ASP A 196 -1.17 -7.26 -0.50
CA ASP A 196 -1.12 -6.15 -1.44
C ASP A 196 -0.51 -4.88 -0.83
N VAL A 197 -0.50 -4.73 0.50
CA VAL A 197 0.22 -3.65 1.19
C VAL A 197 0.94 -4.21 2.42
N LEU A 198 2.17 -3.75 2.63
CA LEU A 198 2.99 -4.07 3.80
C LEU A 198 3.35 -2.79 4.54
N GLY A 199 3.14 -2.80 5.86
CA GLY A 199 3.52 -1.77 6.82
C GLY A 199 4.15 -2.41 8.07
N ASN A 200 4.98 -3.43 7.86
CA ASN A 200 5.51 -4.29 8.92
C ASN A 200 6.76 -3.75 9.63
N TRP A 201 7.24 -2.55 9.28
CA TRP A 201 8.38 -1.84 9.88
C TRP A 201 9.76 -2.45 9.65
N ASP A 202 9.85 -3.59 8.96
CA ASP A 202 11.11 -4.32 8.74
C ASP A 202 12.14 -3.54 7.91
N THR A 203 11.72 -2.47 7.21
CA THR A 203 12.63 -1.52 6.54
C THR A 203 13.50 -0.74 7.53
N GLY A 204 13.20 -0.79 8.84
CA GLY A 204 13.93 -0.05 9.87
C GLY A 204 13.52 1.43 9.96
N ASP A 205 12.50 1.84 9.20
CA ASP A 205 11.97 3.21 9.15
C ASP A 205 10.46 3.23 8.85
N ALA A 206 9.90 4.42 8.59
CA ALA A 206 8.48 4.60 8.28
C ALA A 206 8.17 4.64 6.77
N SER A 207 9.11 4.25 5.88
CA SER A 207 8.96 4.41 4.42
C SER A 207 7.82 3.61 3.79
N GLN A 208 7.29 2.62 4.51
CA GLN A 208 6.11 1.83 4.13
C GLN A 208 4.77 2.54 4.36
N TRP A 209 4.79 3.73 4.95
CA TRP A 209 3.61 4.54 5.29
C TRP A 209 3.71 5.91 4.61
N ASP A 210 2.58 6.55 4.33
CA ASP A 210 2.56 7.88 3.72
C ASP A 210 3.10 8.97 4.67
N GLY A 211 3.08 8.69 5.97
CA GLY A 211 3.64 9.58 6.98
C GLY A 211 3.25 9.20 8.41
N ILE A 212 3.79 9.97 9.37
CA ILE A 212 3.45 9.89 10.79
C ILE A 212 2.77 11.21 11.20
N SER A 213 1.49 11.12 11.56
CA SER A 213 0.71 12.20 12.16
C SER A 213 1.01 12.31 13.65
N ALA A 214 1.94 13.19 14.01
CA ALA A 214 2.35 13.49 15.39
C ALA A 214 2.70 14.98 15.55
N ARG A 215 2.64 15.50 16.78
CA ARG A 215 3.06 16.88 17.08
C ARG A 215 4.58 17.04 16.89
N SER A 216 5.33 16.05 17.35
CA SER A 216 6.77 15.90 17.11
C SER A 216 7.05 14.44 16.76
N VAL A 217 7.32 14.15 15.49
CA VAL A 217 7.60 12.78 15.05
C VAL A 217 8.80 12.20 15.81
N ALA A 218 9.88 12.98 15.97
CA ALA A 218 11.09 12.54 16.66
C ALA A 218 10.87 12.17 18.14
N ASP A 219 9.92 12.82 18.83
CA ASP A 219 9.66 12.59 20.26
C ASP A 219 8.57 11.54 20.53
N GLN A 220 7.77 11.23 19.51
CA GLN A 220 6.57 10.41 19.63
C GLN A 220 6.63 9.10 18.86
N PHE A 221 7.53 8.98 17.88
CA PHE A 221 7.66 7.78 17.04
C PHE A 221 9.12 7.32 16.98
N ALA A 222 9.31 6.01 17.08
CA ALA A 222 10.58 5.37 16.79
C ALA A 222 10.35 3.98 16.22
N VAL A 223 11.15 3.59 15.24
CA VAL A 223 11.30 2.17 14.89
C VAL A 223 12.34 1.56 15.84
N VAL A 224 11.99 0.44 16.47
CA VAL A 224 12.77 -0.22 17.52
C VAL A 224 13.10 -1.65 17.13
N SER A 225 14.22 -2.17 17.63
CA SER A 225 14.61 -3.59 17.49
C SER A 225 14.20 -4.46 18.69
N SER A 226 13.58 -3.86 19.71
CA SER A 226 12.99 -4.56 20.86
C SER A 226 11.98 -3.65 21.58
N PRO A 227 10.79 -4.15 21.95
CA PRO A 227 10.23 -5.46 21.59
C PRO A 227 9.88 -5.55 20.11
N VAL A 228 9.91 -6.75 19.55
CA VAL A 228 9.54 -7.06 18.15
C VAL A 228 8.63 -8.30 18.13
N ARG A 229 7.55 -8.26 17.34
CA ARG A 229 6.65 -9.41 17.14
C ARG A 229 7.21 -10.36 16.10
N GLN A 230 7.71 -9.84 15.00
CA GLN A 230 8.27 -10.59 13.88
C GLN A 230 9.37 -9.79 13.16
N GLY A 231 10.16 -10.46 12.33
CA GLY A 231 11.22 -9.76 11.61
C GLY A 231 12.24 -9.15 12.57
N SER A 232 12.69 -7.92 12.28
CA SER A 232 13.76 -7.24 13.02
C SER A 232 13.32 -5.94 13.68
N HIS A 233 12.15 -5.42 13.35
CA HIS A 233 11.73 -4.08 13.74
C HIS A 233 10.25 -4.01 14.12
N ALA A 234 9.90 -3.09 15.01
CA ALA A 234 8.54 -2.71 15.33
C ALA A 234 8.45 -1.18 15.51
N ALA A 235 7.25 -0.61 15.43
CA ALA A 235 7.04 0.81 15.72
C ALA A 235 6.65 1.02 17.18
N ARG A 236 7.28 2.00 17.84
CA ARG A 236 6.92 2.51 19.16
C ARG A 236 6.24 3.87 19.02
N PHE A 237 5.01 3.97 19.52
CA PHE A 237 4.25 5.23 19.56
C PHE A 237 4.14 5.73 21.00
N THR A 238 4.40 7.01 21.23
CA THR A 238 4.26 7.68 22.53
C THR A 238 3.32 8.87 22.39
N VAL A 239 2.30 8.94 23.26
CA VAL A 239 1.36 10.06 23.32
C VAL A 239 1.30 10.58 24.75
N ARG A 240 1.55 11.89 24.90
CA ARG A 240 1.60 12.63 26.15
C ARG A 240 0.49 13.68 26.18
N PRO A 241 0.16 14.22 27.38
CA PRO A 241 -0.71 15.39 27.48
C PRO A 241 -0.25 16.53 26.56
N GLY A 242 -1.15 17.00 25.70
CA GLY A 242 -0.88 18.10 24.75
C GLY A 242 -0.24 17.70 23.42
N ASP A 243 -0.03 16.41 23.12
CA ASP A 243 0.49 15.92 21.83
C ASP A 243 -0.57 16.00 20.70
N LYS A 244 -1.13 17.20 20.50
CA LYS A 244 -2.11 17.50 19.45
C LYS A 244 -1.38 17.95 18.19
N VAL A 245 -1.80 17.42 17.05
CA VAL A 245 -1.24 17.79 15.75
C VAL A 245 -1.83 19.11 15.30
N GLN A 246 -0.99 20.05 14.91
CA GLN A 246 -1.44 21.28 14.26
C GLN A 246 -1.71 20.99 12.78
N LYS A 247 -2.93 21.32 12.33
CA LYS A 247 -3.35 21.23 10.94
C LYS A 247 -2.80 22.41 10.14
N ALA A 248 -2.78 22.29 8.81
CA ALA A 248 -2.30 23.35 7.91
C ALA A 248 -3.03 24.70 8.09
N ASN A 249 -4.29 24.68 8.54
CA ASN A 249 -5.07 25.88 8.84
C ASN A 249 -4.81 26.49 10.24
N GLY A 250 -3.78 26.01 10.95
CA GLY A 250 -3.39 26.49 12.28
C GLY A 250 -4.20 25.92 13.45
N SER A 251 -5.33 25.26 13.19
CA SER A 251 -6.12 24.57 14.22
C SER A 251 -5.45 23.26 14.68
N PHE A 252 -5.87 22.71 15.81
CA PHE A 252 -5.35 21.43 16.30
C PHE A 252 -6.35 20.28 16.07
N THR A 253 -5.85 19.05 16.03
CA THR A 253 -6.68 17.85 16.10
C THR A 253 -7.55 17.86 17.37
N SER A 254 -8.69 17.15 17.34
CA SER A 254 -9.62 17.09 18.48
C SER A 254 -9.09 16.29 19.68
N GLY A 255 -8.01 15.53 19.48
CA GLY A 255 -7.32 14.79 20.52
C GLY A 255 -5.83 14.67 20.23
N GLU A 256 -5.13 14.03 21.17
CA GLU A 256 -3.69 13.79 21.16
C GLU A 256 -3.37 12.53 20.34
N ARG A 257 -2.31 12.56 19.53
CA ARG A 257 -2.00 11.45 18.63
C ARG A 257 -0.54 11.27 18.28
N ALA A 258 -0.20 10.03 17.95
CA ALA A 258 0.93 9.60 17.15
C ALA A 258 0.46 8.41 16.32
N GLU A 259 0.27 8.61 15.02
CA GLU A 259 -0.32 7.59 14.13
C GLU A 259 0.40 7.58 12.79
N ALA A 260 0.71 6.39 12.28
CA ALA A 260 1.10 6.20 10.90
C ALA A 260 -0.14 6.22 10.00
N THR A 261 0.00 6.74 8.78
CA THR A 261 -1.12 6.97 7.86
C THR A 261 -0.93 6.27 6.53
N LEU A 262 -1.99 5.68 6.01
CA LEU A 262 -2.16 5.35 4.58
C LEU A 262 -3.37 6.12 4.07
N TRP A 263 -3.14 7.14 3.26
CA TRP A 263 -4.09 8.21 2.96
C TRP A 263 -4.95 7.95 1.72
N ASN A 264 -4.62 6.93 0.92
CA ASN A 264 -5.10 6.86 -0.46
C ASN A 264 -6.50 6.20 -0.63
N TYR A 265 -7.45 6.96 -1.19
CA TYR A 265 -8.82 6.55 -1.53
C TYR A 265 -8.94 5.58 -2.71
N ARG A 266 -7.85 5.31 -3.45
CA ARG A 266 -7.91 4.42 -4.62
C ARG A 266 -8.24 2.96 -4.22
N ARG A 267 -8.22 2.65 -2.93
CA ARG A 267 -8.71 1.42 -2.28
C ARG A 267 -9.33 1.77 -0.91
N GLU A 268 -9.93 0.81 -0.23
CA GLU A 268 -10.77 1.01 0.97
C GLU A 268 -11.99 1.90 0.73
N THR A 269 -12.56 1.76 -0.47
CA THR A 269 -13.67 2.55 -0.97
C THR A 269 -14.88 1.67 -1.34
N LEU A 270 -15.91 2.27 -1.93
CA LEU A 270 -17.16 1.60 -2.30
C LEU A 270 -16.88 0.28 -3.05
N ASN A 271 -17.37 -0.82 -2.47
CA ASN A 271 -17.28 -2.22 -2.95
C ASN A 271 -16.02 -2.98 -2.58
N ASP A 272 -15.00 -2.31 -2.09
CA ASP A 272 -13.76 -2.98 -1.73
C ASP A 272 -13.97 -4.00 -0.62
N GLU A 273 -13.18 -5.06 -0.67
CA GLU A 273 -13.13 -6.04 0.39
C GLU A 273 -11.70 -6.49 0.64
N TYR A 274 -11.24 -6.24 1.87
CA TYR A 274 -9.87 -6.53 2.28
C TYR A 274 -9.82 -7.25 3.61
N TYR A 275 -8.72 -7.95 3.79
CA TYR A 275 -8.25 -8.48 5.05
C TYR A 275 -7.05 -7.67 5.50
N TYR A 276 -6.97 -7.41 6.79
CA TYR A 276 -5.89 -6.67 7.43
C TYR A 276 -5.31 -7.52 8.53
N GLY A 277 -3.99 -7.51 8.67
CA GLY A 277 -3.29 -8.13 9.78
C GLY A 277 -2.47 -7.05 10.49
N TRP A 278 -2.41 -7.10 11.81
CA TRP A 278 -1.40 -6.37 12.58
C TRP A 278 -1.24 -6.99 13.97
N SER A 279 -0.20 -6.56 14.68
CA SER A 279 0.08 -6.93 16.06
C SER A 279 0.26 -5.70 16.93
N THR A 280 -0.36 -5.68 18.09
CA THR A 280 -0.24 -4.59 19.07
C THR A 280 0.29 -5.13 20.40
N LEU A 281 1.30 -4.48 20.97
CA LEU A 281 1.76 -4.73 22.34
C LEU A 281 1.43 -3.51 23.22
N PHE A 282 0.62 -3.76 24.24
CA PHE A 282 0.38 -2.84 25.33
C PHE A 282 1.38 -3.17 26.45
N PRO A 283 2.26 -2.25 26.87
CA PRO A 283 3.20 -2.47 27.97
C PRO A 283 2.49 -2.79 29.30
N ASP A 284 3.20 -3.42 30.23
CA ASP A 284 2.67 -3.77 31.55
C ASP A 284 2.16 -2.55 32.34
N ASP A 285 2.82 -1.40 32.14
CA ASP A 285 2.46 -0.11 32.73
C ASP A 285 1.38 0.65 31.95
N TRP A 286 0.73 0.02 30.95
CA TRP A 286 -0.36 0.66 30.21
C TRP A 286 -1.48 1.11 31.15
N THR A 287 -1.83 2.39 31.06
CA THR A 287 -2.93 3.03 31.77
C THR A 287 -4.05 3.40 30.80
N GLU A 288 -5.30 3.37 31.25
CA GLU A 288 -6.45 3.67 30.38
C GLU A 288 -6.41 5.12 29.86
N PRO A 289 -6.54 5.35 28.54
CA PRO A 289 -6.79 6.67 27.99
C PRO A 289 -8.17 7.22 28.41
N LYS A 290 -8.25 8.53 28.67
CA LYS A 290 -9.52 9.20 28.99
C LYS A 290 -10.48 9.10 27.80
N GLN A 291 -11.75 8.75 28.04
CA GLN A 291 -12.86 8.72 27.06
C GLN A 291 -12.68 7.85 25.79
N TRP A 292 -11.63 8.03 25.00
CA TRP A 292 -11.26 7.17 23.86
C TRP A 292 -9.74 6.99 23.78
N GLY A 293 -9.34 5.87 23.19
CA GLY A 293 -7.95 5.47 23.00
C GLY A 293 -7.85 4.53 21.81
N ILE A 294 -8.04 5.09 20.62
CA ILE A 294 -8.09 4.38 19.34
C ILE A 294 -6.66 4.04 18.92
N PHE A 295 -6.41 2.77 18.57
CA PHE A 295 -5.08 2.33 18.12
C PHE A 295 -5.04 1.85 16.66
N MET A 296 -6.21 1.68 16.03
CA MET A 296 -6.36 1.37 14.62
C MET A 296 -7.72 1.92 14.15
N GLN A 297 -7.74 2.63 13.03
CA GLN A 297 -8.97 3.18 12.47
C GLN A 297 -8.94 3.27 10.95
N TRP A 298 -10.10 3.01 10.36
CA TRP A 298 -10.46 3.39 8.99
C TRP A 298 -11.28 4.66 9.11
N HIS A 299 -10.69 5.80 8.80
CA HIS A 299 -11.33 7.10 8.93
C HIS A 299 -11.85 7.55 7.56
N ALA A 300 -13.08 8.07 7.53
CA ALA A 300 -13.64 8.65 6.31
C ALA A 300 -13.16 10.09 6.12
N HIS A 301 -13.34 10.68 4.94
CA HIS A 301 -13.06 12.11 4.70
C HIS A 301 -14.21 13.00 5.20
N THR A 302 -14.53 12.85 6.48
CA THR A 302 -15.61 13.50 7.22
C THR A 302 -15.09 14.07 8.54
N SER A 303 -15.88 14.94 9.18
CA SER A 303 -15.53 15.55 10.47
C SER A 303 -16.01 14.77 11.70
N ILE A 304 -16.63 13.61 11.52
CA ILE A 304 -17.18 12.78 12.60
C ILE A 304 -16.28 11.58 12.90
N SER A 305 -16.67 10.76 13.88
CA SER A 305 -15.94 9.54 14.25
C SER A 305 -15.68 8.62 13.04
N PRO A 306 -14.57 7.87 13.02
CA PRO A 306 -14.26 6.94 11.94
C PRO A 306 -15.35 5.87 11.78
N PRO A 307 -15.64 5.40 10.54
CA PRO A 307 -16.59 4.33 10.31
C PRO A 307 -16.25 3.04 11.06
N VAL A 308 -14.98 2.68 11.18
CA VAL A 308 -14.52 1.51 11.96
C VAL A 308 -13.26 1.89 12.75
N ALA A 309 -13.26 1.64 14.05
CA ALA A 309 -12.11 1.86 14.92
C ALA A 309 -11.95 0.77 15.98
N PHE A 310 -10.72 0.59 16.45
CA PHE A 310 -10.35 -0.29 17.55
C PHE A 310 -9.80 0.57 18.69
N SER A 311 -10.38 0.43 19.89
CA SER A 311 -9.97 1.20 21.05
C SER A 311 -9.53 0.31 22.23
N ALA A 312 -8.55 0.79 22.99
CA ALA A 312 -8.04 0.15 24.20
C ALA A 312 -8.45 0.97 25.42
N ARG A 313 -9.43 0.48 26.19
CA ARG A 313 -9.99 1.16 27.39
C ARG A 313 -10.37 0.18 28.47
N ALA A 314 -10.24 0.56 29.75
CA ALA A 314 -10.66 -0.24 30.90
C ALA A 314 -10.15 -1.71 30.85
N ASN A 315 -8.90 -1.91 30.46
CA ASN A 315 -8.28 -3.22 30.19
C ASN A 315 -9.01 -4.08 29.14
N SER A 316 -9.72 -3.46 28.20
CA SER A 316 -10.47 -4.13 27.13
C SER A 316 -10.07 -3.59 25.75
N VAL A 317 -10.24 -4.43 24.72
CA VAL A 317 -10.26 -3.97 23.33
C VAL A 317 -11.69 -3.93 22.85
N ARG A 318 -12.08 -2.82 22.23
CA ARG A 318 -13.40 -2.58 21.67
C ARG A 318 -13.31 -2.29 20.19
N VAL A 319 -14.31 -2.74 19.44
CA VAL A 319 -14.56 -2.35 18.05
C VAL A 319 -15.72 -1.36 18.06
N GLU A 320 -15.47 -0.18 17.50
CA GLU A 320 -16.42 0.92 17.39
C GLU A 320 -16.79 1.09 15.92
N VAL A 321 -18.08 1.16 15.62
CA VAL A 321 -18.61 1.34 14.27
C VAL A 321 -19.55 2.53 14.26
N SER A 322 -19.27 3.52 13.39
CA SER A 322 -20.07 4.75 13.21
C SER A 322 -20.27 5.00 11.72
N SER A 323 -21.25 4.31 11.10
CA SER A 323 -21.37 4.20 9.64
C SER A 323 -22.82 4.34 9.15
N GLY A 324 -23.02 4.22 7.83
CA GLY A 324 -24.30 4.44 7.17
C GLY A 324 -24.56 5.92 6.93
N ASN A 325 -25.82 6.34 6.91
CA ASN A 325 -26.21 7.72 6.67
C ASN A 325 -25.76 8.63 7.82
N ILE A 326 -25.03 9.70 7.48
CA ILE A 326 -24.48 10.69 8.42
C ILE A 326 -25.08 12.09 8.26
N VAL A 327 -26.23 12.24 7.59
CA VAL A 327 -26.94 13.53 7.44
C VAL A 327 -27.08 14.27 8.78
N ASN A 328 -27.36 13.55 9.86
CA ASN A 328 -27.53 14.12 11.20
C ASN A 328 -26.21 14.30 11.97
N ALA A 329 -25.07 13.87 11.40
CA ALA A 329 -23.74 13.74 12.00
C ALA A 329 -23.67 12.79 13.21
N TYR A 330 -24.58 12.94 14.18
CA TYR A 330 -24.66 12.13 15.39
C TYR A 330 -26.13 11.93 15.85
N PRO A 331 -26.52 10.71 16.25
CA PRO A 331 -25.79 9.47 15.99
C PRO A 331 -25.76 9.17 14.48
N THR A 332 -24.77 8.42 14.04
CA THR A 332 -24.80 7.85 12.68
C THR A 332 -25.92 6.82 12.54
N GLU A 333 -26.36 6.50 11.32
CA GLU A 333 -27.39 5.47 11.08
C GLU A 333 -27.07 4.14 11.80
N PHE A 334 -25.80 3.75 11.80
CA PHE A 334 -25.30 2.58 12.51
C PHE A 334 -24.15 2.97 13.45
N GLU A 335 -24.48 3.15 14.72
CA GLU A 335 -23.51 3.45 15.77
C GLU A 335 -23.51 2.38 16.88
N LYS A 336 -22.44 1.58 16.96
CA LYS A 336 -22.33 0.49 17.95
C LYS A 336 -20.89 0.27 18.42
N THR A 337 -20.77 -0.18 19.67
CA THR A 337 -19.50 -0.60 20.28
C THR A 337 -19.57 -2.04 20.74
N TYR A 338 -18.53 -2.82 20.45
CA TYR A 338 -18.42 -4.24 20.78
C TYR A 338 -17.12 -4.50 21.53
N THR A 339 -17.18 -4.96 22.78
CA THR A 339 -15.99 -5.43 23.49
C THR A 339 -15.59 -6.80 22.93
N ILE A 340 -14.40 -6.87 22.31
CA ILE A 340 -13.88 -8.11 21.72
C ILE A 340 -12.85 -8.81 22.62
N LEU A 341 -12.20 -8.06 23.52
CA LEU A 341 -11.30 -8.59 24.54
C LEU A 341 -11.62 -7.92 25.88
N ASN A 342 -11.69 -8.68 26.97
CA ASN A 342 -11.86 -8.16 28.34
C ASN A 342 -10.54 -8.06 29.11
N ASP A 343 -9.44 -8.43 28.45
CA ASP A 343 -8.08 -8.27 28.93
C ASP A 343 -7.22 -7.78 27.77
N LEU A 344 -6.41 -6.75 27.98
CA LEU A 344 -5.44 -6.27 26.99
C LEU A 344 -4.26 -7.23 26.83
N HIS A 345 -4.10 -8.17 27.78
CA HIS A 345 -2.95 -9.06 27.84
C HIS A 345 -1.65 -8.27 27.76
N LYS A 346 -1.51 -7.31 28.69
CA LYS A 346 -0.35 -6.42 28.76
C LYS A 346 0.96 -7.23 28.84
N GLY A 347 2.02 -6.65 28.28
CA GLY A 347 3.32 -7.31 28.13
C GLY A 347 3.36 -8.36 27.01
N GLN A 348 2.23 -8.68 26.38
CA GLN A 348 2.15 -9.63 25.27
C GLN A 348 1.71 -8.96 23.96
N TRP A 349 2.15 -9.56 22.85
CA TRP A 349 1.68 -9.19 21.53
C TRP A 349 0.29 -9.79 21.28
N ASN A 350 -0.65 -8.92 20.92
CA ASN A 350 -2.00 -9.25 20.49
C ASN A 350 -2.04 -9.17 18.96
N ASP A 351 -2.28 -10.30 18.31
CA ASP A 351 -2.37 -10.40 16.86
C ASP A 351 -3.84 -10.29 16.43
N PHE A 352 -4.12 -9.44 15.44
CA PHE A 352 -5.45 -9.23 14.88
C PHE A 352 -5.47 -9.57 13.40
N ILE A 353 -6.55 -10.22 12.95
CA ILE A 353 -6.95 -10.23 11.54
C ILE A 353 -8.34 -9.63 11.45
N VAL A 354 -8.55 -8.71 10.51
CA VAL A 354 -9.84 -8.06 10.31
C VAL A 354 -10.23 -8.15 8.85
N ARG A 355 -11.48 -8.52 8.59
CA ARG A 355 -12.08 -8.45 7.26
C ARG A 355 -13.06 -7.27 7.23
N VAL A 356 -12.91 -6.40 6.24
CA VAL A 356 -13.86 -5.31 6.00
C VAL A 356 -14.32 -5.37 4.55
N LYS A 357 -15.64 -5.43 4.35
CA LYS A 357 -16.27 -5.11 3.07
C LYS A 357 -16.86 -3.71 3.16
N PHE A 358 -16.36 -2.78 2.37
CA PHE A 358 -16.65 -1.35 2.42
C PHE A 358 -17.94 -1.02 1.66
N ARG A 359 -19.02 -0.75 2.42
CA ARG A 359 -20.34 -0.49 1.89
C ARG A 359 -21.03 0.61 2.69
N PRO A 360 -21.63 1.62 2.04
CA PRO A 360 -22.45 2.60 2.73
C PRO A 360 -23.83 2.08 3.15
N ASP A 361 -24.25 0.93 2.60
CA ASP A 361 -25.50 0.26 2.91
C ASP A 361 -25.29 -1.03 3.73
N THR A 362 -26.38 -1.72 4.03
CA THR A 362 -26.39 -2.95 4.84
C THR A 362 -25.82 -4.18 4.13
N THR A 363 -24.98 -4.05 3.09
CA THR A 363 -24.29 -5.20 2.46
C THR A 363 -22.82 -5.30 2.85
N GLY A 364 -22.36 -4.47 3.80
CA GLY A 364 -21.03 -4.52 4.38
C GLY A 364 -20.84 -5.66 5.38
N ILE A 365 -19.57 -5.91 5.67
CA ILE A 365 -19.09 -6.99 6.54
C ILE A 365 -17.96 -6.45 7.41
N LEU A 366 -17.98 -6.79 8.70
CA LEU A 366 -16.87 -6.59 9.62
C LEU A 366 -16.68 -7.86 10.45
N GLU A 367 -15.58 -8.59 10.21
CA GLU A 367 -15.22 -9.78 10.99
C GLU A 367 -13.85 -9.57 11.62
N VAL A 368 -13.66 -10.02 12.86
CA VAL A 368 -12.42 -9.87 13.61
C VAL A 368 -11.99 -11.22 14.16
N TRP A 369 -10.72 -11.53 13.99
CA TRP A 369 -10.04 -12.63 14.62
C TRP A 369 -8.89 -12.12 15.48
N HIS A 370 -8.67 -12.79 16.61
CA HIS A 370 -7.59 -12.47 17.53
C HIS A 370 -6.86 -13.75 17.97
N LYS A 371 -5.57 -13.61 18.26
CA LYS A 371 -4.80 -14.55 19.05
C LYS A 371 -3.71 -13.81 19.82
N LEU A 372 -3.21 -14.41 20.89
CA LEU A 372 -1.93 -14.01 21.48
C LEU A 372 -0.76 -14.58 20.67
N LYS A 373 0.42 -13.96 20.77
CA LYS A 373 1.66 -14.55 20.21
C LYS A 373 1.94 -15.96 20.71
N SER A 374 1.57 -16.26 21.96
CA SER A 374 1.71 -17.58 22.58
C SER A 374 0.73 -18.63 22.03
N GLU A 375 -0.28 -18.21 21.27
CA GLU A 375 -1.29 -19.07 20.67
C GLU A 375 -0.99 -19.32 19.17
N SER A 376 -1.27 -20.55 18.72
CA SER A 376 -1.05 -20.98 17.33
C SER A 376 -2.24 -20.73 16.39
N THR A 377 -3.42 -20.42 16.94
CA THR A 377 -4.67 -20.36 16.16
C THR A 377 -5.46 -19.09 16.44
N PHE A 378 -5.83 -18.39 15.37
CA PHE A 378 -6.76 -17.26 15.40
C PHE A 378 -8.18 -17.70 15.73
N LYS A 379 -8.81 -17.05 16.72
CA LYS A 379 -10.22 -17.23 17.09
C LYS A 379 -11.03 -16.07 16.53
N LYS A 380 -12.17 -16.34 15.90
CA LYS A 380 -13.10 -15.27 15.49
C LYS A 380 -13.78 -14.71 16.73
N VAL A 381 -13.53 -13.44 17.05
CA VAL A 381 -14.05 -12.74 18.24
C VAL A 381 -15.19 -11.78 17.91
N LEU A 382 -15.36 -11.41 16.64
CA LEU A 382 -16.49 -10.62 16.17
C LEU A 382 -16.90 -11.04 14.76
N SER A 383 -18.21 -11.05 14.48
CA SER A 383 -18.77 -11.32 13.16
C SER A 383 -20.02 -10.50 12.94
N LEU A 384 -19.87 -9.35 12.28
CA LEU A 384 -20.97 -8.49 11.87
C LEU A 384 -21.15 -8.63 10.36
N LYS A 385 -22.36 -9.01 9.97
CA LYS A 385 -22.79 -9.08 8.57
C LYS A 385 -24.04 -8.26 8.42
N ASN A 386 -24.27 -7.79 7.20
CA ASN A 386 -25.41 -6.99 6.83
C ASN A 386 -25.47 -5.62 7.55
N ILE A 387 -24.31 -4.96 7.67
CA ILE A 387 -24.17 -3.65 8.29
C ILE A 387 -23.52 -2.68 7.29
N PRO A 388 -23.80 -1.37 7.37
CA PRO A 388 -22.92 -0.40 6.74
C PRO A 388 -21.55 -0.41 7.42
N THR A 389 -20.54 -0.07 6.64
CA THR A 389 -19.11 0.00 7.03
C THR A 389 -18.43 1.22 6.43
N LEU A 390 -19.10 1.94 5.52
CA LEU A 390 -18.77 3.29 5.08
C LEU A 390 -19.84 4.27 5.54
N GLN A 391 -19.48 5.55 5.58
CA GLN A 391 -20.39 6.66 5.81
C GLN A 391 -20.88 7.21 4.48
N TRP A 392 -22.13 7.68 4.40
CA TRP A 392 -22.63 8.45 3.26
C TRP A 392 -23.60 9.53 3.71
N THR A 393 -23.81 10.54 2.86
CA THR A 393 -24.70 11.66 3.17
C THR A 393 -25.20 12.33 1.91
N SER A 394 -26.42 12.88 1.96
CA SER A 394 -26.91 13.82 0.94
C SER A 394 -26.44 15.26 1.19
N ASN A 395 -25.89 15.57 2.38
CA ASN A 395 -25.33 16.87 2.71
C ASN A 395 -23.83 16.93 2.35
N VAL A 396 -23.55 17.38 1.13
CA VAL A 396 -22.19 17.45 0.58
C VAL A 396 -21.20 18.29 1.40
N ASN A 397 -21.69 19.19 2.27
CA ASN A 397 -20.84 20.04 3.11
C ASN A 397 -20.21 19.28 4.30
N GLN A 398 -20.62 18.04 4.54
CA GLN A 398 -20.02 17.17 5.57
C GLN A 398 -18.79 16.41 5.07
N LEU A 399 -18.51 16.47 3.77
CA LEU A 399 -17.40 15.75 3.12
C LEU A 399 -16.31 16.74 2.70
N GLU A 400 -15.05 16.31 2.83
CA GLU A 400 -13.94 17.02 2.20
C GLU A 400 -14.13 17.05 0.67
N SER A 401 -13.76 18.17 0.02
CA SER A 401 -14.11 18.41 -1.39
C SER A 401 -13.54 17.38 -2.35
N ASP A 402 -12.33 16.90 -2.09
CA ASP A 402 -11.52 16.17 -3.05
C ASP A 402 -11.76 14.65 -3.00
N TYR A 403 -12.60 14.18 -2.08
CA TYR A 403 -12.80 12.76 -1.77
C TYR A 403 -14.25 12.27 -1.95
N LYS A 404 -15.06 13.06 -2.65
CA LYS A 404 -16.49 12.77 -2.86
C LYS A 404 -16.68 11.69 -3.92
N ILE A 405 -17.40 10.63 -3.55
CA ILE A 405 -17.79 9.55 -4.45
C ILE A 405 -19.31 9.54 -4.54
N PRO A 406 -19.90 9.76 -5.73
CA PRO A 406 -21.35 9.71 -5.90
C PRO A 406 -21.91 8.35 -5.46
N PHE A 407 -23.01 8.39 -4.72
CA PHE A 407 -23.70 7.21 -4.21
C PHE A 407 -25.21 7.44 -4.22
N ASN A 408 -25.97 6.49 -4.75
CA ASN A 408 -27.43 6.51 -4.70
C ASN A 408 -27.91 5.29 -3.90
N LEU A 409 -28.78 5.54 -2.91
CA LEU A 409 -29.41 4.47 -2.14
C LEU A 409 -30.92 4.69 -2.12
N ASN A 410 -31.67 3.72 -2.65
CA ASN A 410 -33.13 3.76 -2.69
C ASN A 410 -33.71 5.03 -3.32
N GLY A 411 -33.06 5.57 -4.36
CA GLY A 411 -33.51 6.78 -5.06
C GLY A 411 -33.12 8.09 -4.37
N VAL A 412 -32.35 8.04 -3.27
CA VAL A 412 -31.76 9.21 -2.64
C VAL A 412 -30.34 9.39 -3.13
N ASP A 413 -30.09 10.50 -3.82
CA ASP A 413 -28.75 10.90 -4.24
C ASP A 413 -27.95 11.42 -3.04
N GLY A 414 -26.68 11.03 -2.99
CA GLY A 414 -25.73 11.48 -2.01
C GLY A 414 -24.31 11.14 -2.40
N TYR A 415 -23.45 11.16 -1.40
CA TYR A 415 -22.02 10.96 -1.57
C TYR A 415 -21.50 10.12 -0.41
N THR A 416 -20.60 9.20 -0.73
CA THR A 416 -19.73 8.52 0.22
C THR A 416 -18.29 8.99 0.00
N THR A 417 -17.36 8.45 0.78
CA THR A 417 -15.92 8.62 0.58
C THR A 417 -15.27 7.24 0.68
N GLY A 418 -14.04 7.12 0.20
CA GLY A 418 -13.16 6.05 0.68
C GLY A 418 -12.80 6.27 2.16
N THR A 419 -12.02 5.34 2.70
CA THR A 419 -11.37 5.54 4.00
C THR A 419 -9.86 5.59 3.87
N TYR A 420 -9.22 6.23 4.83
CA TYR A 420 -7.79 6.15 5.04
C TYR A 420 -7.49 5.44 6.36
N ILE A 421 -6.30 4.86 6.46
CA ILE A 421 -5.84 4.17 7.67
C ILE A 421 -5.13 5.16 8.57
N GLN A 422 -5.44 5.09 9.87
CA GLN A 422 -4.54 5.57 10.92
C GLN A 422 -4.22 4.42 11.88
N HIS A 423 -2.93 4.19 12.09
CA HIS A 423 -2.41 3.08 12.88
C HIS A 423 -1.38 3.58 13.90
N GLY A 424 -1.61 3.40 15.19
CA GLY A 424 -0.79 4.01 16.23
C GLY A 424 -1.60 4.24 17.49
N LEU A 425 -1.66 5.48 18.00
CA LEU A 425 -2.53 5.86 19.11
C LEU A 425 -3.12 7.25 18.90
N TYR A 426 -4.45 7.34 18.97
CA TYR A 426 -5.24 8.57 19.06
C TYR A 426 -6.16 8.53 20.28
N ARG A 427 -6.03 9.52 21.16
CA ARG A 427 -6.77 9.57 22.42
C ARG A 427 -7.31 10.96 22.74
N GLN A 428 -8.27 11.03 23.65
CA GLN A 428 -8.77 12.31 24.15
C GLN A 428 -7.66 13.07 24.88
N ASP A 429 -7.70 14.40 24.78
CA ASP A 429 -6.91 15.31 25.61
C ASP A 429 -6.96 14.94 27.10
N THR A 430 -5.79 14.82 27.69
CA THR A 430 -5.64 14.56 29.13
C THR A 430 -5.05 15.78 29.84
N PRO A 431 -5.31 15.97 31.15
CA PRO A 431 -4.60 16.99 31.92
C PRO A 431 -3.09 16.80 31.87
N SER A 432 -2.32 17.77 32.33
CA SER A 432 -0.87 17.59 32.54
C SER A 432 -0.57 16.40 33.45
N VAL A 433 0.65 15.85 33.38
CA VAL A 433 1.07 14.72 34.21
C VAL A 433 0.96 15.05 35.70
N GLU A 434 1.30 16.29 36.08
CA GLU A 434 1.18 16.82 37.43
C GLU A 434 -0.28 16.87 37.91
N GLN A 435 -1.24 16.89 36.98
CA GLN A 435 -2.68 16.91 37.25
C GLN A 435 -3.34 15.54 37.01
N GLY A 436 -2.55 14.46 36.96
CA GLY A 436 -3.05 13.09 36.82
C GLY A 436 -3.29 12.64 35.38
N GLY A 437 -2.76 13.37 34.39
CA GLY A 437 -2.66 12.89 33.02
C GLY A 437 -1.68 11.73 32.89
N ASN A 438 -1.99 10.77 32.03
CA ASN A 438 -1.11 9.66 31.73
C ASN A 438 -0.35 9.86 30.42
N ILE A 439 0.81 9.21 30.33
CA ILE A 439 1.54 9.00 29.08
C ILE A 439 1.22 7.59 28.62
N ASN A 440 0.83 7.43 27.37
CA ASN A 440 0.57 6.13 26.78
C ASN A 440 1.65 5.78 25.77
N VAL A 441 2.17 4.56 25.90
CA VAL A 441 3.10 3.95 24.95
C VAL A 441 2.48 2.66 24.47
N LEU A 442 2.51 2.41 23.16
CA LEU A 442 2.22 1.10 22.59
C LEU A 442 3.20 0.80 21.47
N TYR A 443 3.26 -0.48 21.11
CA TYR A 443 4.05 -0.95 19.99
C TYR A 443 3.15 -1.58 18.94
N GLN A 444 3.45 -1.32 17.69
CA GLN A 444 2.77 -1.90 16.53
C GLN A 444 3.77 -2.66 15.66
N ASP A 445 3.33 -3.78 15.11
CA ASP A 445 4.15 -4.63 14.23
C ASP A 445 3.24 -5.40 13.25
N ASN A 446 3.83 -6.01 12.23
CA ASN A 446 3.20 -6.89 11.25
C ASN A 446 1.94 -6.31 10.56
N TRP A 447 1.91 -4.99 10.31
CA TRP A 447 0.78 -4.45 9.57
C TRP A 447 0.82 -4.94 8.12
N SER A 448 -0.30 -5.46 7.64
CA SER A 448 -0.48 -5.87 6.25
C SER A 448 -1.93 -5.74 5.82
N ARG A 449 -2.13 -5.53 4.53
CA ARG A 449 -3.42 -5.70 3.85
C ARG A 449 -3.28 -6.81 2.81
N GLY A 450 -4.35 -7.56 2.60
CA GLY A 450 -4.44 -8.57 1.57
C GLY A 450 -5.87 -8.87 1.19
N THR A 451 -6.04 -9.77 0.23
CA THR A 451 -7.33 -10.10 -0.38
C THR A 451 -7.98 -11.35 0.20
N SER A 452 -7.30 -12.03 1.14
CA SER A 452 -7.85 -13.19 1.83
C SER A 452 -7.34 -13.32 3.26
N PHE A 453 -8.11 -14.03 4.09
CA PHE A 453 -7.69 -14.41 5.44
C PHE A 453 -6.37 -15.20 5.43
N SER A 454 -6.21 -16.16 4.51
CA SER A 454 -5.02 -17.02 4.45
C SER A 454 -3.75 -16.23 4.11
N ALA A 455 -3.84 -15.25 3.21
CA ALA A 455 -2.73 -14.40 2.82
C ALA A 455 -2.22 -13.59 4.02
N VAL A 456 -3.14 -12.90 4.69
CA VAL A 456 -2.84 -12.12 5.89
C VAL A 456 -2.36 -13.02 7.02
N LYS A 457 -3.01 -14.16 7.26
CA LYS A 457 -2.59 -15.12 8.27
C LYS A 457 -1.16 -15.61 8.05
N ALA A 458 -0.73 -15.81 6.79
CA ALA A 458 0.62 -16.26 6.46
C ALA A 458 1.73 -15.27 6.86
N THR A 459 1.39 -14.01 7.14
CA THR A 459 2.34 -13.05 7.71
C THR A 459 2.65 -13.34 9.18
N PHE A 460 1.75 -14.00 9.90
CA PHE A 460 1.95 -14.32 11.31
C PHE A 460 2.68 -15.66 11.46
N ASN A 461 3.96 -15.58 11.79
CA ASN A 461 4.73 -16.72 12.30
C ASN A 461 4.20 -17.21 13.64
#